data_AF-A0A8I1MDB0-F1
#
_entry.id   AF-A0A8I1MDB0-F1
#
_cell.length_a   1.000
_cell.length_b   1.000
_cell.length_c   1.000
_cell.angle_alpha   90.00
_cell.angle_beta   90.00
_cell.angle_gamma   90.00
#
_symmetry.space_group_name_H-M   'P 1'
#
loop_
_entity.id
_entity.type
_entity.pdbx_description
1 polymer ?
#
loop_
_entity_poly.entity_id
_entity_poly.type
_entity_poly.pdbx_seq_one_letter_code
_entity_poly.pdbx_strand_id
1 'polypeptide(L)'
;MGEHLESLCIRVPKVYDWVKREIEVARIFSSEDLSFGAFDPASPFVDMEVILTDEAGNPVDLSDENSIAEVLEVSTARGTGRREREILLPDGETVTLHEVRLSISGFYRIKFTRDEFGCDDTGAPACFLSTVLPWSTTQRFYLSAPEGTYPAVRLDHFEGQGNVQLSSAGLFQGLDLDIMLCISVQVERLVNIEVEGSYCHPRPELLETLGCGPIVHPPQCHDLFPGTHHSHYDDHGGEYEFE
;
A
#
# COMPACT_ATOMS: atom_id res chain seq x y z
N MET A 1 23.34 -13.18 35.16
CA MET A 1 23.94 -12.30 34.14
C MET A 1 22.81 -11.37 33.73
N GLY A 2 22.78 -10.15 34.27
CA GLY A 2 21.76 -9.17 33.90
C GLY A 2 22.06 -8.69 32.50
N GLU A 3 21.08 -8.76 31.60
CA GLU A 3 21.20 -8.16 30.27
C GLU A 3 21.24 -6.65 30.46
N HIS A 4 22.34 -6.00 30.05
CA HIS A 4 22.39 -4.55 29.95
C HIS A 4 21.47 -4.12 28.80
N LEU A 5 20.30 -3.58 29.15
CA LEU A 5 19.39 -2.95 28.20
C LEU A 5 19.87 -1.52 27.95
N GLU A 6 19.96 -1.14 26.68
CA GLU A 6 20.22 0.24 26.28
C GLU A 6 18.95 0.86 25.68
N SER A 7 18.77 2.16 25.92
CA SER A 7 17.74 2.96 25.26
C SER A 7 18.15 3.22 23.81
N LEU A 8 17.47 2.57 22.88
CA LEU A 8 17.63 2.77 21.44
C LEU A 8 16.57 3.75 20.93
N CYS A 9 16.99 4.73 20.14
CA CYS A 9 16.08 5.68 19.49
C CYS A 9 15.88 5.27 18.03
N ILE A 10 14.64 4.98 17.65
CA ILE A 10 14.27 4.62 16.28
C ILE A 10 13.21 5.58 15.74
N ARG A 11 13.38 5.97 14.48
CA ARG A 11 12.39 6.77 13.75
C ARG A 11 11.46 5.81 13.02
N VAL A 12 10.18 5.85 13.36
CA VAL A 12 9.17 4.95 12.80
C VAL A 12 7.90 5.71 12.39
N PRO A 13 7.16 5.24 11.38
CA PRO A 13 5.82 5.74 11.10
C PRO A 13 4.85 5.31 12.21
N LYS A 14 4.22 6.28 12.88
CA LYS A 14 3.10 6.03 13.79
C LYS A 14 1.80 6.15 13.02
N VAL A 15 0.98 5.12 13.05
CA VAL A 15 -0.40 5.13 12.53
C VAL A 15 -1.32 5.79 13.56
N TYR A 16 -2.10 6.78 13.12
CA TYR A 16 -3.09 7.51 13.93
C TYR A 16 -4.51 7.00 13.72
N ASP A 17 -4.81 6.59 12.50
CA ASP A 17 -6.10 6.02 12.11
C ASP A 17 -5.90 5.10 10.89
N TRP A 18 -6.83 4.17 10.70
CA TRP A 18 -6.80 3.24 9.57
C TRP A 18 -8.21 2.80 9.20
N VAL A 19 -8.52 2.89 7.90
CA VAL A 19 -9.75 2.33 7.33
C VAL A 19 -9.46 1.48 6.11
N LYS A 20 -10.32 0.50 5.88
CA LYS A 20 -10.42 -0.21 4.61
C LYS A 20 -11.67 0.23 3.86
N ARG A 21 -11.59 0.29 2.54
CA ARG A 21 -12.73 0.63 1.69
C ARG A 21 -12.69 -0.12 0.37
N GLU A 22 -13.84 -0.67 0.02
CA GLU A 22 -14.13 -1.17 -1.32
C GLU A 22 -14.61 -0.01 -2.21
N ILE A 23 -14.08 0.05 -3.42
CA ILE A 23 -14.37 1.11 -4.39
C ILE A 23 -14.64 0.45 -5.74
N GLU A 24 -15.74 0.85 -6.36
CA GLU A 24 -16.08 0.46 -7.72
C GLU A 24 -15.73 1.60 -8.68
N VAL A 25 -15.03 1.26 -9.77
CA VAL A 25 -14.67 2.17 -10.85
C VAL A 25 -15.27 1.63 -12.16
N ALA A 26 -16.43 2.16 -12.52
CA ALA A 26 -17.10 1.84 -13.78
C ALA A 26 -16.46 2.57 -14.98
N ARG A 27 -16.35 1.85 -16.08
CA ARG A 27 -15.80 2.30 -17.38
C ARG A 27 -16.67 1.76 -18.50
N ILE A 28 -17.03 2.62 -19.43
CA ILE A 28 -17.80 2.25 -20.61
C ILE A 28 -16.93 2.53 -21.82
N PHE A 29 -16.72 1.49 -22.63
CA PHE A 29 -16.01 1.58 -23.90
C PHE A 29 -17.00 1.38 -25.04
N SER A 30 -16.92 2.25 -26.04
CA SER A 30 -17.58 2.08 -27.32
C SER A 30 -16.72 1.23 -28.26
N SER A 31 -17.29 0.83 -29.39
CA SER A 31 -16.58 0.16 -30.50
C SER A 31 -15.38 0.95 -31.06
N GLU A 32 -15.29 2.26 -30.81
CA GLU A 32 -14.19 3.09 -31.28
C GLU A 32 -13.04 3.16 -30.26
N ASP A 33 -13.32 2.91 -28.98
CA ASP A 33 -12.33 2.99 -27.90
C ASP A 33 -11.41 1.75 -27.85
N LEU A 34 -11.90 0.61 -28.34
CA LEU A 34 -11.18 -0.65 -28.38
C LEU A 34 -11.09 -1.17 -29.82
N SER A 35 -9.89 -1.10 -30.40
CA SER A 35 -9.63 -1.58 -31.77
C SER A 35 -9.14 -3.03 -31.76
N PHE A 36 -10.08 -3.98 -31.91
CA PHE A 36 -9.79 -5.42 -31.89
C PHE A 36 -9.07 -5.95 -33.14
N GLY A 37 -8.97 -5.15 -34.20
CA GLY A 37 -8.35 -5.57 -35.46
C GLY A 37 -9.07 -6.80 -36.05
N ALA A 38 -8.34 -7.92 -36.18
CA ALA A 38 -8.89 -9.18 -36.65
C ALA A 38 -9.45 -10.08 -35.54
N PHE A 39 -9.35 -9.67 -34.27
CA PHE A 39 -9.91 -10.41 -33.14
C PHE A 39 -11.43 -10.19 -33.07
N ASP A 40 -12.18 -11.26 -32.84
CA ASP A 40 -13.63 -11.20 -32.66
C ASP A 40 -13.98 -11.31 -31.17
N PRO A 41 -14.25 -10.19 -30.49
CA PRO A 41 -14.63 -10.19 -29.07
C PRO A 41 -16.07 -10.62 -28.82
N ALA A 42 -16.89 -10.81 -29.86
CA ALA A 42 -18.27 -11.27 -29.74
C ALA A 42 -18.40 -12.81 -29.67
N SER A 43 -17.28 -13.52 -29.83
CA SER A 43 -17.24 -14.97 -29.76
C SER A 43 -17.55 -15.46 -28.34
N PRO A 44 -18.42 -16.49 -28.18
CA PRO A 44 -18.79 -17.02 -26.86
C PRO A 44 -17.68 -17.82 -26.16
N PHE A 45 -16.54 -18.02 -26.84
CA PHE A 45 -15.37 -18.77 -26.34
C PHE A 45 -14.23 -17.83 -25.94
N VAL A 46 -14.55 -16.57 -25.65
CA VAL A 46 -13.59 -15.54 -25.29
C VAL A 46 -13.76 -15.17 -23.84
N ASP A 47 -12.70 -15.38 -23.08
CA ASP A 47 -12.55 -14.91 -21.71
C ASP A 47 -11.90 -13.52 -21.69
N MET A 48 -12.30 -12.71 -20.71
CA MET A 48 -11.78 -11.36 -20.50
C MET A 48 -11.11 -11.27 -19.13
N GLU A 49 -9.91 -10.71 -19.11
CA GLU A 49 -9.12 -10.45 -17.90
C GLU A 49 -8.73 -8.97 -17.86
N VAL A 50 -8.82 -8.36 -16.68
CA VAL A 50 -8.29 -7.01 -16.44
C VAL A 50 -7.02 -7.12 -15.61
N ILE A 51 -5.93 -6.62 -16.17
CA ILE A 51 -4.59 -6.75 -15.58
C ILE A 51 -4.18 -5.38 -15.05
N LEU A 52 -3.88 -5.30 -13.76
CA LEU A 52 -3.24 -4.12 -13.17
C LEU A 52 -1.85 -3.94 -13.76
N THR A 53 -1.52 -2.72 -14.20
CA THR A 53 -0.21 -2.43 -14.81
C THR A 53 0.40 -1.13 -14.31
N ASP A 54 1.69 -0.96 -14.59
CA ASP A 54 2.34 0.34 -14.58
C ASP A 54 1.97 1.17 -15.83
N GLU A 55 2.51 2.39 -15.93
CA GLU A 55 2.31 3.28 -17.08
C GLU A 55 2.88 2.70 -18.40
N ALA A 56 3.90 1.85 -18.31
CA ALA A 56 4.50 1.18 -19.46
C ALA A 56 3.72 -0.07 -19.91
N GLY A 57 2.72 -0.50 -19.14
CA GLY A 57 1.88 -1.65 -19.42
C GLY A 57 2.44 -2.98 -18.94
N ASN A 58 3.43 -2.98 -18.03
CA ASN A 58 3.91 -4.17 -17.36
C ASN A 58 2.98 -4.54 -16.20
N PRO A 59 2.64 -5.82 -15.99
CA PRO A 59 1.85 -6.25 -14.84
C PRO A 59 2.51 -5.87 -13.51
N VAL A 60 1.71 -5.41 -12.55
CA VAL A 60 2.16 -5.02 -11.21
C VAL A 60 1.53 -5.93 -10.16
N ASP A 61 2.35 -6.38 -9.21
CA ASP A 61 1.88 -7.16 -8.07
C ASP A 61 1.30 -6.23 -6.98
N LEU A 62 0.24 -6.68 -6.31
CA LEU A 62 -0.41 -5.89 -5.24
C LEU A 62 0.47 -5.68 -4.00
N SER A 63 1.53 -6.49 -3.84
CA SER A 63 2.52 -6.32 -2.78
C SER A 63 3.59 -5.28 -3.09
N ASP A 64 3.68 -4.81 -4.34
CA ASP A 64 4.59 -3.73 -4.73
C ASP A 64 4.10 -2.39 -4.15
N GLU A 65 5.03 -1.59 -3.61
CA GLU A 65 4.73 -0.23 -3.15
C GLU A 65 4.20 0.66 -4.28
N ASN A 66 4.50 0.31 -5.54
CA ASN A 66 4.06 1.00 -6.75
C ASN A 66 2.77 0.43 -7.37
N SER A 67 2.01 -0.40 -6.65
CA SER A 67 0.71 -0.92 -7.12
C SER A 67 -0.33 0.18 -7.39
N ILE A 68 -0.10 1.38 -6.84
CA ILE A 68 -0.85 2.60 -7.11
C ILE A 68 0.12 3.59 -7.73
N ALA A 69 -0.24 4.17 -8.88
CA ALA A 69 0.66 5.10 -9.58
C ALA A 69 0.75 6.45 -8.88
N GLU A 70 -0.36 6.98 -8.38
CA GLU A 70 -0.39 8.27 -7.71
C GLU A 70 -1.47 8.34 -6.63
N VAL A 71 -1.13 8.98 -5.51
CA VAL A 71 -2.05 9.34 -4.43
C VAL A 71 -1.86 10.82 -4.11
N LEU A 72 -2.87 11.62 -4.40
CA LEU A 72 -2.87 13.05 -4.11
C LEU A 72 -3.93 13.38 -3.06
N GLU A 73 -3.51 14.02 -1.97
CA GLU A 73 -4.45 14.63 -1.05
C GLU A 73 -4.98 15.95 -1.64
N VAL A 74 -6.27 15.97 -1.94
CA VAL A 74 -6.96 17.12 -2.51
C VAL A 74 -7.41 18.04 -1.39
N SER A 75 -6.84 19.25 -1.36
CA SER A 75 -7.14 20.27 -0.34
C SER A 75 -8.65 20.54 -0.24
N THR A 76 -9.21 20.34 0.96
CA THR A 76 -10.65 20.52 1.23
C THR A 76 -11.01 21.93 1.72
N ALA A 77 -10.02 22.73 2.12
CA ALA A 77 -10.22 24.03 2.74
C ALA A 77 -9.65 25.18 1.89
N ARG A 78 -10.22 26.39 2.04
CA ARG A 78 -9.66 27.66 1.50
C ARG A 78 -8.49 28.22 2.34
N GLY A 79 -7.97 27.45 3.31
CA GLY A 79 -6.92 27.85 4.26
C GLY A 79 -5.94 26.70 4.54
N THR A 80 -5.12 26.84 5.59
CA THR A 80 -4.13 25.82 6.02
C THR A 80 -4.81 24.74 6.86
N GLY A 81 -4.76 23.49 6.43
CA GLY A 81 -5.21 22.33 7.22
C GLY A 81 -6.46 21.63 6.68
N ARG A 82 -6.74 20.45 7.24
CA ARG A 82 -7.92 19.62 6.92
C ARG A 82 -9.16 20.15 7.63
N ARG A 83 -10.33 20.00 7.00
CA ARG A 83 -11.60 20.39 7.63
C ARG A 83 -12.00 19.40 8.72
N GLU A 84 -12.22 19.89 9.93
CA GLU A 84 -12.75 19.07 11.03
C GLU A 84 -14.28 18.87 10.92
N ARG A 85 -14.74 17.73 11.43
CA ARG A 85 -16.14 17.40 11.64
C ARG A 85 -16.33 16.60 12.91
N GLU A 86 -17.32 17.01 13.70
CA GLU A 86 -17.84 16.21 14.81
C GLU A 86 -18.77 15.11 14.27
N ILE A 87 -18.53 13.88 14.68
CA ILE A 87 -19.32 12.70 14.32
C ILE A 87 -19.76 12.01 15.60
N LEU A 88 -21.05 11.75 15.71
CA LEU A 88 -21.61 10.92 16.78
C LEU A 88 -21.39 9.44 16.44
N LEU A 89 -20.61 8.76 17.26
CA LEU A 89 -20.39 7.32 17.15
C LEU A 89 -21.64 6.55 17.61
N PRO A 90 -21.78 5.26 17.22
CA PRO A 90 -22.93 4.43 17.61
C PRO A 90 -23.10 4.24 19.12
N ASP A 91 -22.05 4.42 19.90
CA ASP A 91 -22.03 4.36 21.36
C ASP A 91 -22.48 5.67 22.04
N GLY A 92 -22.70 6.73 21.27
CA GLY A 92 -23.11 8.05 21.76
C GLY A 92 -21.94 9.00 22.06
N GLU A 93 -20.69 8.59 21.85
CA GLU A 93 -19.53 9.49 21.94
C GLU A 93 -19.43 10.39 20.70
N THR A 94 -19.10 11.67 20.89
CA THR A 94 -18.80 12.57 19.77
C THR A 94 -17.30 12.63 19.58
N VAL A 95 -16.83 12.26 18.38
CA VAL A 95 -15.42 12.35 17.99
C VAL A 95 -15.21 13.38 16.90
N THR A 96 -14.07 14.09 16.96
CA THR A 96 -13.67 15.05 15.93
C THR A 96 -12.75 14.36 14.92
N LEU A 97 -13.23 14.20 13.69
CA LEU A 97 -12.48 13.63 12.57
C LEU A 97 -12.16 14.70 11.53
N HIS A 98 -11.15 14.44 10.71
CA HIS A 98 -10.70 15.32 9.65
C HIS A 98 -11.17 14.79 8.29
N GLU A 99 -11.69 15.66 7.45
CA GLU A 99 -12.07 15.34 6.07
C GLU A 99 -10.81 15.22 5.20
N VAL A 100 -10.45 13.98 4.87
CA VAL A 100 -9.34 13.63 3.97
C VAL A 100 -9.92 13.25 2.61
N ARG A 101 -9.60 14.02 1.57
CA ARG A 101 -9.99 13.69 0.19
C ARG A 101 -8.77 13.24 -0.59
N LEU A 102 -8.82 12.03 -1.14
CA LEU A 102 -7.71 11.43 -1.88
C LEU A 102 -8.14 11.23 -3.33
N SER A 103 -7.34 11.71 -4.26
CA SER A 103 -7.36 11.29 -5.66
C SER A 103 -6.36 10.15 -5.81
N ILE A 104 -6.85 8.99 -6.21
CA ILE A 104 -6.06 7.75 -6.34
C ILE A 104 -6.14 7.33 -7.80
N SER A 105 -5.00 7.07 -8.43
CA SER A 105 -4.93 6.68 -9.84
C SER A 105 -3.91 5.57 -10.09
N GLY A 106 -4.11 4.88 -11.21
CA GLY A 106 -3.26 3.80 -11.67
C GLY A 106 -3.57 3.44 -13.13
N PHE A 107 -2.98 2.34 -13.58
CA PHE A 107 -3.12 1.88 -14.96
C PHE A 107 -3.54 0.42 -15.01
N TYR A 108 -4.15 0.03 -16.11
CA TYR A 108 -4.56 -1.34 -16.36
C TYR A 108 -4.61 -1.62 -17.86
N ARG A 109 -4.70 -2.90 -18.21
CA ARG A 109 -4.96 -3.38 -19.56
C ARG A 109 -6.07 -4.40 -19.55
N ILE A 110 -6.79 -4.47 -20.66
CA ILE A 110 -7.85 -5.45 -20.88
C ILE A 110 -7.32 -6.49 -21.85
N LYS A 111 -7.36 -7.75 -21.45
CA LYS A 111 -6.92 -8.89 -22.23
C LYS A 111 -8.13 -9.74 -22.56
N PHE A 112 -8.26 -10.14 -23.81
CA PHE A 112 -9.23 -11.12 -24.25
C PHE A 112 -8.47 -12.35 -24.76
N THR A 113 -8.86 -13.53 -24.32
CA THR A 113 -8.22 -14.80 -24.68
C THR A 113 -9.24 -15.80 -25.18
N ARG A 114 -8.92 -16.55 -26.23
CA ARG A 114 -9.74 -17.69 -26.64
C ARG A 114 -9.24 -18.95 -25.94
N ASP A 115 -10.13 -19.60 -25.18
CA ASP A 115 -9.80 -20.73 -24.30
C ASP A 115 -9.16 -21.93 -25.00
N GLU A 116 -9.36 -22.06 -26.31
CA GLU A 116 -8.96 -23.24 -27.08
C GLU A 116 -7.50 -23.25 -27.56
N PHE A 117 -6.80 -22.09 -27.61
CA PHE A 117 -5.46 -22.03 -28.23
C PHE A 117 -4.37 -21.31 -27.41
N GLY A 118 -4.70 -20.66 -26.29
CA GLY A 118 -3.74 -19.79 -25.60
C GLY A 118 -3.21 -18.69 -26.53
N CYS A 119 -2.31 -17.83 -26.07
CA CYS A 119 -1.72 -16.83 -26.97
C CYS A 119 -0.60 -17.47 -27.81
N ASP A 120 -0.96 -18.23 -28.86
CA ASP A 120 0.01 -18.76 -29.83
C ASP A 120 0.16 -17.86 -31.08
N ASP A 121 1.34 -17.87 -31.69
CA ASP A 121 1.72 -17.02 -32.83
C ASP A 121 1.16 -17.54 -34.18
N THR A 122 0.19 -18.46 -34.17
CA THR A 122 -0.29 -19.15 -35.37
C THR A 122 -1.53 -18.50 -36.00
N GLY A 123 -1.30 -17.40 -36.72
CA GLY A 123 -2.08 -17.02 -37.92
C GLY A 123 -3.48 -16.44 -37.73
N ALA A 124 -4.12 -16.57 -36.57
CA ALA A 124 -5.24 -15.75 -36.11
C ALA A 124 -4.85 -15.19 -34.73
N PRO A 125 -5.17 -13.94 -34.37
CA PRO A 125 -4.80 -13.43 -33.06
C PRO A 125 -5.56 -14.23 -32.01
N ALA A 126 -4.88 -15.16 -31.34
CA ALA A 126 -5.49 -16.00 -30.33
C ALA A 126 -5.83 -15.19 -29.05
N CYS A 127 -5.27 -13.98 -28.95
CA CYS A 127 -5.51 -13.03 -27.87
C CYS A 127 -5.56 -11.58 -28.41
N PHE A 128 -6.33 -10.74 -27.73
CA PHE A 128 -6.27 -9.29 -27.87
C PHE A 128 -5.80 -8.68 -26.55
N LEU A 129 -5.00 -7.63 -26.63
CA LEU A 129 -4.52 -6.90 -25.47
C LEU A 129 -4.60 -5.40 -25.76
N SER A 130 -5.34 -4.67 -24.93
CA SER A 130 -5.55 -3.23 -25.12
C SER A 130 -4.25 -2.43 -24.96
N THR A 131 -4.29 -1.16 -25.35
CA THR A 131 -3.32 -0.16 -24.87
C THR A 131 -3.45 0.01 -23.35
N VAL A 132 -2.47 0.70 -22.73
CA VAL A 132 -2.55 1.07 -21.32
C VAL A 132 -3.69 2.05 -21.11
N LEU A 133 -4.57 1.76 -20.16
CA LEU A 133 -5.73 2.56 -19.82
C LEU A 133 -5.58 3.12 -18.40
N PRO A 134 -5.83 4.42 -18.19
CA PRO A 134 -5.78 4.99 -16.85
C PRO A 134 -7.10 4.77 -16.10
N TRP A 135 -7.00 4.47 -14.80
CA TRP A 135 -8.10 4.57 -13.86
C TRP A 135 -7.81 5.66 -12.82
N SER A 136 -8.86 6.30 -12.33
CA SER A 136 -8.74 7.32 -11.29
C SER A 136 -10.04 7.42 -10.52
N THR A 137 -9.96 7.54 -9.21
CA THR A 137 -11.11 7.72 -8.32
C THR A 137 -10.79 8.75 -7.25
N THR A 138 -11.80 9.52 -6.84
CA THR A 138 -11.66 10.49 -5.74
C THR A 138 -12.52 10.03 -4.59
N GLN A 139 -11.90 9.80 -3.44
CA GLN A 139 -12.54 9.26 -2.26
C GLN A 139 -12.47 10.24 -1.09
N ARG A 140 -13.54 10.29 -0.31
CA ARG A 140 -13.61 11.11 0.90
C ARG A 140 -13.66 10.24 2.15
N PHE A 141 -12.75 10.48 3.07
CA PHE A 141 -12.66 9.82 4.36
C PHE A 141 -12.81 10.84 5.50
N TYR A 142 -13.27 10.35 6.64
CA TYR A 142 -13.23 11.07 7.90
C TYR A 142 -12.34 10.26 8.83
N LEU A 143 -11.14 10.79 9.12
CA LEU A 143 -10.08 10.08 9.83
C LEU A 143 -9.46 10.98 10.90
N SER A 144 -8.85 10.37 11.90
CA SER A 144 -8.03 11.06 12.89
C SER A 144 -6.71 11.50 12.25
N ALA A 145 -6.76 12.61 11.51
CA ALA A 145 -5.67 13.13 10.70
C ALA A 145 -5.20 14.53 11.11
N PRO A 146 -4.61 14.67 12.32
CA PRO A 146 -4.12 15.95 12.82
C PRO A 146 -3.02 16.53 11.94
N GLU A 147 -2.72 17.82 12.13
CA GLU A 147 -1.67 18.52 11.39
C GLU A 147 -0.31 17.80 11.47
N GLY A 148 0.39 17.75 10.34
CA GLY A 148 1.69 17.08 10.20
C GLY A 148 1.61 15.56 9.97
N THR A 149 0.42 15.00 9.79
CA THR A 149 0.23 13.62 9.32
C THR A 149 0.00 13.57 7.81
N TYR A 150 0.30 12.44 7.18
CA TYR A 150 0.06 12.18 5.76
C TYR A 150 -0.68 10.86 5.56
N PRO A 151 -1.54 10.74 4.53
CA PRO A 151 -2.21 9.50 4.20
C PRO A 151 -1.26 8.56 3.45
N ALA A 152 -1.11 7.33 3.93
CA ALA A 152 -0.48 6.21 3.23
C ALA A 152 -1.57 5.27 2.72
N VAL A 153 -1.57 4.98 1.42
CA VAL A 153 -2.61 4.15 0.78
C VAL A 153 -1.97 2.91 0.18
N ARG A 154 -2.60 1.76 0.41
CA ARG A 154 -2.22 0.47 -0.18
C ARG A 154 -3.39 -0.15 -0.91
N LEU A 155 -3.12 -0.77 -2.06
CA LEU A 155 -4.10 -1.57 -2.79
C LEU A 155 -4.05 -3.01 -2.29
N ASP A 156 -5.11 -3.45 -1.63
CA ASP A 156 -5.23 -4.79 -1.04
C ASP A 156 -5.85 -5.80 -2.01
N HIS A 157 -6.72 -5.33 -2.93
CA HIS A 157 -7.41 -6.16 -3.94
C HIS A 157 -7.62 -5.35 -5.21
N PHE A 158 -7.52 -6.03 -6.36
CA PHE A 158 -7.85 -5.50 -7.68
C PHE A 158 -8.49 -6.61 -8.50
N GLU A 159 -9.69 -6.33 -9.00
CA GLU A 159 -10.41 -7.25 -9.88
C GLU A 159 -11.23 -6.43 -10.87
N GLY A 160 -11.28 -6.87 -12.12
CA GLY A 160 -12.11 -6.26 -13.14
C GLY A 160 -13.03 -7.28 -13.77
N GLN A 161 -14.30 -6.94 -13.85
CA GLN A 161 -15.33 -7.72 -14.53
C GLN A 161 -15.91 -6.89 -15.67
N GLY A 162 -16.19 -7.53 -16.79
CA GLY A 162 -16.66 -6.85 -17.99
C GLY A 162 -17.81 -7.57 -18.66
N ASN A 163 -18.71 -6.80 -19.25
CA ASN A 163 -19.82 -7.27 -20.04
C ASN A 163 -19.74 -6.73 -21.46
N VAL A 164 -19.56 -7.64 -22.42
CA VAL A 164 -19.50 -7.29 -23.84
C VAL A 164 -20.90 -7.01 -24.37
N GLN A 165 -21.09 -5.80 -24.90
CA GLN A 165 -22.34 -5.37 -25.52
C GLN A 165 -22.32 -5.68 -27.01
N LEU A 166 -23.34 -6.41 -27.48
CA LEU A 166 -23.50 -6.80 -28.88
C LEU A 166 -24.74 -6.15 -29.49
N SER A 167 -24.63 -5.77 -30.76
CA SER A 167 -25.76 -5.35 -31.57
C SER A 167 -26.70 -6.53 -31.91
N SER A 168 -27.89 -6.24 -32.43
CA SER A 168 -28.83 -7.27 -32.92
C SER A 168 -28.28 -8.13 -34.06
N ALA A 169 -27.23 -7.67 -34.75
CA ALA A 169 -26.51 -8.42 -35.78
C ALA A 169 -25.36 -9.28 -35.22
N GLY A 170 -25.15 -9.30 -33.90
CA GLY A 170 -24.07 -10.03 -33.24
C GLY A 170 -22.70 -9.34 -33.31
N LEU A 171 -22.64 -8.09 -33.74
CA LEU A 171 -21.39 -7.31 -33.81
C LEU A 171 -21.11 -6.60 -32.49
N PHE A 172 -19.84 -6.52 -32.09
CA PHE A 172 -19.37 -5.73 -30.94
C PHE A 172 -19.83 -4.28 -31.01
N GLN A 173 -20.41 -3.79 -29.93
CA GLN A 173 -20.89 -2.42 -29.79
C GLN A 173 -20.18 -1.67 -28.65
N GLY A 174 -19.79 -2.38 -27.59
CA GLY A 174 -19.08 -1.79 -26.46
C GLY A 174 -18.74 -2.81 -25.37
N LEU A 175 -18.08 -2.32 -24.34
CA LEU A 175 -17.73 -3.07 -23.14
C LEU A 175 -18.07 -2.20 -21.92
N ASP A 176 -18.93 -2.73 -21.05
CA ASP A 176 -19.13 -2.17 -19.72
C ASP A 176 -18.19 -2.89 -18.77
N LEU A 177 -17.27 -2.16 -18.14
CA LEU A 177 -16.24 -2.69 -17.27
C LEU A 177 -16.37 -2.10 -15.87
N ASP A 178 -16.48 -2.97 -14.88
CA ASP A 178 -16.50 -2.61 -13.46
C ASP A 178 -15.21 -3.10 -12.81
N ILE A 179 -14.42 -2.17 -12.27
CA ILE A 179 -13.18 -2.46 -11.55
C ILE A 179 -13.44 -2.31 -10.06
N MET A 180 -13.27 -3.39 -9.31
CA MET A 180 -13.34 -3.41 -7.87
C MET A 180 -11.93 -3.26 -7.27
N LEU A 181 -11.78 -2.28 -6.38
CA LEU A 181 -10.57 -2.00 -5.64
C LEU A 181 -10.86 -2.14 -4.14
N CYS A 182 -10.03 -2.89 -3.40
CA CYS A 182 -9.99 -2.76 -1.94
C CYS A 182 -8.75 -1.97 -1.56
N ILE A 183 -8.91 -0.85 -0.88
CA ILE A 183 -7.78 -0.05 -0.42
C ILE A 183 -7.73 0.02 1.11
N SER A 184 -6.52 0.08 1.63
CA SER A 184 -6.20 0.41 3.01
C SER A 184 -5.64 1.82 3.08
N VAL A 185 -6.31 2.72 3.82
CA VAL A 185 -5.87 4.11 4.02
C VAL A 185 -5.45 4.30 5.47
N GLN A 186 -4.16 4.48 5.70
CA GLN A 186 -3.57 4.76 7.00
C GLN A 186 -3.19 6.24 7.08
N VAL A 187 -3.36 6.83 8.25
CA VAL A 187 -2.87 8.18 8.52
C VAL A 187 -1.63 8.07 9.37
N GLU A 188 -0.50 8.55 8.85
CA GLU A 188 0.80 8.34 9.45
C GLU A 188 1.54 9.64 9.76
N ARG A 189 2.48 9.56 10.69
CA ARG A 189 3.54 10.56 10.88
C ARG A 189 4.79 9.88 11.39
N LEU A 190 5.95 10.27 10.88
CA LEU A 190 7.24 9.85 11.43
C LEU A 190 7.42 10.42 12.83
N VAL A 191 7.59 9.54 13.80
CA VAL A 191 7.89 9.87 15.20
C VAL A 191 9.18 9.19 15.61
N ASN A 192 9.83 9.73 16.62
CA ASN A 192 10.96 9.06 17.27
C ASN A 192 10.40 8.35 18.50
N ILE A 193 10.67 7.05 18.61
CA ILE A 193 10.33 6.24 19.79
C ILE A 193 11.61 5.75 20.45
N GLU A 194 11.56 5.67 21.78
CA GLU A 194 12.58 5.02 22.60
C GLU A 194 12.15 3.57 22.84
N VAL A 195 13.06 2.64 22.58
CA VAL A 195 12.85 1.20 22.78
C VAL A 195 14.01 0.68 23.60
N GLU A 196 13.72 -0.07 24.66
CA GLU A 196 14.74 -0.79 25.42
C GLU A 196 15.12 -2.07 24.68
N GLY A 197 16.40 -2.22 24.36
CA GLY A 197 16.91 -3.38 23.63
C GLY A 197 18.35 -3.72 23.98
N SER A 198 18.76 -4.95 23.68
CA SER A 198 20.14 -5.42 23.81
C SER A 198 20.79 -5.53 22.43
N TYR A 199 22.11 -5.29 22.35
CA TYR A 199 22.82 -5.47 21.08
C TYR A 199 22.82 -6.93 20.65
N CYS A 200 22.45 -7.17 19.39
CA CYS A 200 22.71 -8.44 18.74
C CYS A 200 24.20 -8.53 18.41
N HIS A 201 24.91 -9.42 19.09
CA HIS A 201 26.27 -9.79 18.70
C HIS A 201 26.23 -10.86 17.61
N PRO A 202 27.15 -10.83 16.62
CA PRO A 202 27.30 -11.92 15.66
C PRO A 202 27.47 -13.24 16.42
N ARG A 203 26.67 -14.25 16.05
CA ARG A 203 26.88 -15.60 16.57
C ARG A 203 28.30 -16.06 16.17
N PRO A 204 29.08 -16.69 17.07
CA PRO A 204 30.35 -17.30 16.67
C PRO A 204 30.12 -18.28 15.53
N GLU A 205 30.89 -18.13 14.44
CA GLU A 205 30.89 -19.08 13.33
C GLU A 205 31.27 -20.47 13.86
N LEU A 206 30.55 -21.51 13.42
CA LEU A 206 30.79 -22.89 13.87
C LEU A 206 32.09 -23.46 13.28
N LEU A 207 32.66 -22.77 12.28
CA LEU A 207 33.91 -23.10 11.61
C LEU A 207 34.80 -21.84 11.60
N GLU A 208 35.82 -21.82 12.46
CA GLU A 208 36.72 -20.69 12.81
C GLU A 208 37.55 -20.03 11.68
N THR A 209 37.18 -20.14 10.41
CA THR A 209 38.10 -19.88 9.28
C THR A 209 37.73 -18.74 8.32
N LEU A 210 36.91 -17.77 8.72
CA LEU A 210 36.69 -16.58 7.89
C LEU A 210 37.23 -15.33 8.60
N GLY A 211 38.32 -14.79 8.06
CA GLY A 211 38.97 -13.54 8.45
C GLY A 211 38.13 -12.31 8.14
N CYS A 212 36.89 -12.29 8.63
CA CYS A 212 36.02 -11.12 8.62
C CYS A 212 36.62 -10.10 9.60
N GLY A 213 36.82 -8.87 9.13
CA GLY A 213 37.43 -7.79 9.92
C GLY A 213 36.68 -7.48 11.22
N PRO A 214 37.16 -6.51 12.01
CA PRO A 214 36.60 -6.21 13.33
C PRO A 214 35.11 -5.84 13.24
N ILE A 215 34.34 -6.27 14.25
CA ILE A 215 32.92 -5.94 14.39
C ILE A 215 32.78 -4.42 14.55
N VAL A 216 31.95 -3.79 13.72
CA VAL A 216 31.64 -2.35 13.80
C VAL A 216 30.24 -2.19 14.39
N HIS A 217 30.15 -1.47 15.52
CA HIS A 217 28.87 -1.17 16.16
C HIS A 217 28.20 0.06 15.53
N PRO A 218 26.86 0.12 15.49
CA PRO A 218 26.13 1.32 15.06
C PRO A 218 26.49 2.53 15.95
N PRO A 219 26.54 3.75 15.39
CA PRO A 219 26.82 4.97 16.17
C PRO A 219 25.68 5.30 17.14
N GLN A 220 26.02 5.65 18.39
CA GLN A 220 25.06 6.11 19.40
C GLN A 220 24.70 7.60 19.17
N CYS A 221 23.40 7.93 19.18
CA CYS A 221 22.90 9.29 19.00
C CYS A 221 22.97 10.11 20.30
N HIS A 222 24.17 10.59 20.64
CA HIS A 222 24.41 11.52 21.75
C HIS A 222 23.79 12.93 21.58
N ASP A 223 23.49 13.37 20.35
CA ASP A 223 23.01 14.74 20.09
C ASP A 223 21.55 14.99 20.53
N LEU A 224 20.75 13.94 20.70
CA LEU A 224 19.32 14.07 21.07
C LEU A 224 19.07 13.99 22.57
N PHE A 225 20.01 13.45 23.37
CA PHE A 225 19.85 13.31 24.82
C PHE A 225 21.17 13.61 25.56
N PRO A 226 21.43 14.86 25.95
CA PRO A 226 22.53 15.18 26.85
C PRO A 226 22.21 14.75 28.30
N GLY A 227 22.80 13.64 28.74
CA GLY A 227 22.70 13.14 30.12
C GLY A 227 23.70 12.03 30.41
N THR A 228 24.47 12.17 31.50
CA THR A 228 25.54 11.25 31.90
C THR A 228 25.02 9.91 32.41
N HIS A 229 25.60 8.82 31.90
CA HIS A 229 25.49 7.46 32.44
C HIS A 229 25.56 7.46 33.98
N HIS A 230 24.47 7.07 34.65
CA HIS A 230 24.54 6.73 36.06
C HIS A 230 25.31 5.41 36.21
N SER A 231 26.60 5.51 36.52
CA SER A 231 27.35 4.39 37.08
C SER A 231 26.76 4.07 38.45
N HIS A 232 25.94 3.02 38.52
CA HIS A 232 25.57 2.43 39.81
C HIS A 232 26.83 1.81 40.42
N TYR A 233 27.40 2.52 41.40
CA TYR A 233 28.36 1.93 42.34
C TYR A 233 27.55 1.05 43.30
N ASP A 234 27.80 -0.25 43.27
CA ASP A 234 27.33 -1.19 44.29
C ASP A 234 28.00 -0.86 45.63
N ASP A 235 27.25 -0.21 46.51
CA ASP A 235 27.48 -0.23 47.95
C ASP A 235 26.20 -0.72 48.59
N HIS A 236 26.23 -1.90 49.22
CA HIS A 236 25.57 -2.13 50.50
C HIS A 236 26.02 -3.48 51.09
N GLY A 237 26.65 -3.38 52.25
CA GLY A 237 27.23 -4.46 53.03
C GLY A 237 26.23 -5.51 53.53
N GLY A 238 26.74 -6.73 53.69
CA GLY A 238 26.08 -7.81 54.37
C GLY A 238 26.62 -7.99 55.79
N GLU A 239 25.79 -7.69 56.79
CA GLU A 239 25.84 -8.39 58.08
C GLU A 239 24.66 -9.37 58.10
N TYR A 240 24.96 -10.65 58.31
CA TYR A 240 24.06 -11.59 58.99
C TYR A 240 24.89 -12.70 59.63
N GLU A 241 24.99 -12.64 60.97
CA GLU A 241 25.28 -13.79 61.82
C GLU A 241 24.07 -14.72 61.83
N PHE A 242 24.29 -16.03 61.78
CA PHE A 242 23.41 -17.02 62.41
C PHE A 242 24.23 -18.21 62.92
N GLU A 243 23.86 -18.64 64.12
CA GLU A 243 24.44 -19.70 64.98
C GLU A 243 24.65 -21.07 64.31
#